data_AF-A0A7S2N6T2-F1
#
_entry.id   AF-A0A7S2N6T2-F1
#
_cell.length_a   1.000
_cell.length_b   1.000
_cell.length_c   1.000
_cell.angle_alpha   90.00
_cell.angle_beta   90.00
_cell.angle_gamma   90.00
#
_symmetry.space_group_name_H-M   'P 1'
#
loop_
_entity.id
_entity.type
_entity.pdbx_description
1 polymer ?
#
loop_
_entity_poly.entity_id
_entity_poly.type
_entity_poly.pdbx_seq_one_letter_code
_entity_poly.pdbx_strand_id
1 'polypeptide(L)'
;RPQPGGGGGYQGPGGPCPGGGGGAPAAGAGESAPGPAAPSEPPSALFPVMTHAVYKDGIKFDGLQKKLLEFNDQVDEANKLNPMEVTHLIDAIGKLKLGVSTEFRTCEKEIVFVKLKEWPKDKMFPVIDLWRAFLAHPVSSDYFKGSDRGTAFITQVLDLLASDPAGALGQCSAQYLANLFIYQTNRYAAFDKKERLLRGVETALASSRKQVKVAGASVLLNLAIVLHESTTPPKPWDASYAASIVGVALDFVAKAGADDADAVQRAVLAIGTVLPRDWTNGRALAGRCREAGLLDKLSGIEDKVGANFVADLRKLLAA
;
A
#
# COMPACT_ATOMS: atom_id res chain seq x y z
N ARG A 1 -4.63 -40.27 -38.96
CA ARG A 1 -5.36 -40.76 -37.77
C ARG A 1 -5.82 -39.55 -36.95
N PRO A 2 -7.09 -39.15 -37.06
CA PRO A 2 -7.78 -38.45 -35.98
C PRO A 2 -9.10 -39.17 -35.61
N GLN A 3 -9.48 -39.16 -34.34
CA GLN A 3 -10.83 -39.46 -33.86
C GLN A 3 -11.46 -38.18 -33.31
N PRO A 4 -12.76 -37.94 -33.56
CA PRO A 4 -13.61 -37.13 -32.69
C PRO A 4 -14.63 -38.03 -31.96
N GLY A 5 -14.83 -37.77 -30.66
CA GLY A 5 -15.90 -38.36 -29.86
C GLY A 5 -17.14 -37.47 -29.88
N GLY A 6 -18.27 -38.02 -30.33
CA GLY A 6 -19.60 -37.42 -30.26
C GLY A 6 -20.37 -37.91 -29.02
N GLY A 7 -21.17 -37.01 -28.44
CA GLY A 7 -22.04 -37.29 -27.31
C GLY A 7 -23.43 -37.80 -27.69
N GLY A 8 -24.21 -38.12 -26.66
CA GLY A 8 -25.66 -38.36 -26.74
C GLY A 8 -26.17 -39.22 -25.59
N GLY A 9 -27.27 -38.80 -24.95
CA GLY A 9 -28.09 -39.68 -24.11
C GLY A 9 -28.84 -39.00 -22.96
N TYR A 10 -30.02 -38.45 -23.24
CA TYR A 10 -31.07 -38.11 -22.28
C TYR A 10 -32.07 -39.28 -22.20
N GLN A 11 -32.56 -39.63 -21.00
CA GLN A 11 -33.86 -40.31 -20.78
C GLN A 11 -34.21 -40.30 -19.26
N GLY A 12 -35.40 -39.78 -18.89
CA GLY A 12 -36.06 -40.00 -17.57
C GLY A 12 -36.86 -41.32 -17.57
N PRO A 13 -37.99 -41.50 -16.85
CA PRO A 13 -38.69 -40.68 -15.82
C PRO A 13 -39.26 -41.50 -14.61
N GLY A 14 -40.03 -40.87 -13.69
CA GLY A 14 -41.08 -41.57 -12.89
C GLY A 14 -41.21 -41.19 -11.39
N GLY A 15 -42.38 -40.64 -10.98
CA GLY A 15 -42.80 -40.32 -9.59
C GLY A 15 -43.25 -41.55 -8.76
N PRO A 16 -44.17 -41.47 -7.74
CA PRO A 16 -45.07 -40.37 -7.32
C PRO A 16 -45.20 -40.09 -5.79
N CYS A 17 -45.99 -39.06 -5.42
CA CYS A 17 -46.55 -38.78 -4.07
C CYS A 17 -47.81 -39.62 -3.76
N PRO A 18 -48.25 -39.71 -2.48
CA PRO A 18 -49.44 -38.93 -2.01
C PRO A 18 -49.32 -38.45 -0.53
N GLY A 19 -49.84 -37.27 -0.11
CA GLY A 19 -51.24 -36.98 0.31
C GLY A 19 -51.46 -37.37 1.79
N GLY A 20 -52.05 -36.65 2.75
CA GLY A 20 -52.78 -35.38 2.94
C GLY A 20 -53.42 -35.43 4.35
N GLY A 21 -53.85 -34.31 4.95
CA GLY A 21 -54.75 -34.31 6.13
C GLY A 21 -54.36 -33.34 7.25
N GLY A 22 -55.26 -32.43 7.61
CA GLY A 22 -55.01 -31.29 8.50
C GLY A 22 -55.41 -31.45 9.98
N GLY A 23 -55.33 -30.33 10.71
CA GLY A 23 -55.86 -30.17 12.07
C GLY A 23 -55.02 -29.22 12.95
N ALA A 24 -55.59 -28.07 13.30
CA ALA A 24 -55.29 -27.36 14.56
C ALA A 24 -56.46 -27.66 15.54
N PRO A 25 -56.43 -27.36 16.86
CA PRO A 25 -55.51 -26.48 17.63
C PRO A 25 -55.08 -27.05 19.01
N ALA A 26 -54.25 -26.32 19.78
CA ALA A 26 -54.37 -26.05 21.24
C ALA A 26 -53.05 -25.64 21.92
N ALA A 27 -53.18 -24.79 22.93
CA ALA A 27 -52.13 -24.15 23.73
C ALA A 27 -51.47 -25.08 24.78
N GLY A 28 -50.22 -24.77 25.14
CA GLY A 28 -49.52 -25.35 26.28
C GLY A 28 -48.17 -24.67 26.53
N ALA A 29 -47.96 -24.17 27.74
CA ALA A 29 -46.77 -23.46 28.20
C ALA A 29 -45.57 -24.39 28.46
N GLY A 30 -44.34 -23.87 28.35
CA GLY A 30 -43.16 -24.44 29.02
C GLY A 30 -41.86 -24.41 28.20
N GLU A 31 -40.83 -23.80 28.81
CA GLU A 31 -39.39 -23.94 28.56
C GLU A 31 -38.75 -23.14 27.40
N SER A 32 -38.06 -22.06 27.81
CA SER A 32 -37.12 -21.31 26.99
C SER A 32 -35.91 -22.18 26.65
N ALA A 33 -35.87 -22.71 25.42
CA ALA A 33 -34.65 -23.26 24.85
C ALA A 33 -33.62 -22.13 24.61
N PRO A 34 -32.31 -22.36 24.82
CA PRO A 34 -31.29 -21.39 24.48
C PRO A 34 -31.35 -21.12 22.97
N GLY A 35 -31.58 -19.87 22.60
CA GLY A 35 -31.57 -19.45 21.20
C GLY A 35 -30.24 -19.80 20.54
N PRO A 36 -30.23 -20.07 19.22
CA PRO A 36 -29.00 -20.36 18.50
C PRO A 36 -28.01 -19.22 18.73
N ALA A 37 -26.82 -19.56 19.24
CA ALA A 37 -25.73 -18.63 19.34
C ALA A 37 -25.56 -17.97 17.97
N ALA A 38 -25.59 -16.63 17.95
CA ALA A 38 -25.22 -15.87 16.76
C ALA A 38 -23.88 -16.43 16.27
N PRO A 39 -23.73 -16.72 14.97
CA PRO A 39 -22.45 -17.19 14.46
C PRO A 39 -21.41 -16.14 14.84
N SER A 40 -20.47 -16.52 15.71
CA SER A 40 -19.32 -15.71 16.03
C SER A 40 -18.67 -15.36 14.70
N GLU A 41 -18.61 -14.06 14.38
CA GLU A 41 -17.80 -13.59 13.25
C GLU A 41 -16.44 -14.29 13.33
N PRO A 42 -15.97 -14.93 12.26
CA PRO A 42 -14.64 -15.52 12.28
C PRO A 42 -13.67 -14.40 12.67
N PRO A 43 -12.76 -14.62 13.64
CA PRO A 43 -11.80 -13.59 14.02
C PRO A 43 -11.05 -13.20 12.76
N SER A 44 -11.27 -11.97 12.28
CA SER A 44 -10.53 -11.46 11.14
C SER A 44 -9.08 -11.37 11.59
N ALA A 45 -8.23 -12.30 11.15
CA ALA A 45 -6.81 -12.23 11.46
C ALA A 45 -6.26 -10.97 10.80
N LEU A 46 -5.88 -9.97 11.60
CA LEU A 46 -5.28 -8.73 11.11
C LEU A 46 -3.91 -8.95 10.42
N PHE A 47 -3.34 -10.14 10.59
CA PHE A 47 -2.05 -10.54 10.05
C PHE A 47 -2.17 -11.88 9.31
N PRO A 48 -1.42 -12.06 8.20
CA PRO A 48 -0.65 -11.03 7.50
C PRO A 48 -1.55 -10.01 6.81
N VAL A 49 -1.07 -8.78 6.67
CA VAL A 49 -1.77 -7.78 5.86
C VAL A 49 -1.58 -8.11 4.39
N MET A 50 -2.66 -8.05 3.60
CA MET A 50 -2.62 -8.29 2.14
C MET A 50 -2.97 -7.05 1.32
N THR A 51 -3.48 -5.99 1.96
CA THR A 51 -3.87 -4.75 1.28
C THR A 51 -2.80 -3.68 1.46
N HIS A 52 -2.34 -3.12 0.34
CA HIS A 52 -1.31 -2.08 0.34
C HIS A 52 -1.88 -0.74 0.85
N ALA A 53 -1.08 -0.04 1.65
CA ALA A 53 -1.37 1.31 2.12
C ALA A 53 -0.96 2.34 1.05
N VAL A 54 -1.94 3.02 0.44
CA VAL A 54 -1.73 3.92 -0.70
C VAL A 54 -2.43 5.26 -0.51
N TYR A 55 -1.99 6.27 -1.27
CA TYR A 55 -2.44 7.67 -1.24
C TYR A 55 -2.94 8.10 -2.62
N LYS A 56 -3.99 7.44 -3.11
CA LYS A 56 -4.61 7.74 -4.41
C LYS A 56 -5.69 8.83 -4.37
N ASP A 57 -6.24 9.08 -3.18
CA ASP A 57 -7.36 10.00 -2.98
C ASP A 57 -6.88 11.38 -2.49
N GLY A 58 -7.80 12.36 -2.49
CA GLY A 58 -7.58 13.68 -1.88
C GLY A 58 -6.68 14.65 -2.67
N ILE A 59 -6.35 14.35 -3.93
CA ILE A 59 -5.61 15.26 -4.81
C ILE A 59 -6.50 16.45 -5.18
N LYS A 60 -6.05 17.66 -4.84
CA LYS A 60 -6.74 18.91 -5.20
C LYS A 60 -6.26 19.39 -6.56
N PHE A 61 -6.77 18.78 -7.63
CA PHE A 61 -6.28 19.00 -8.98
C PHE A 61 -6.31 20.46 -9.45
N ASP A 62 -7.30 21.27 -9.05
CA ASP A 62 -7.35 22.70 -9.41
C ASP A 62 -6.21 23.48 -8.74
N GLY A 63 -5.93 23.19 -7.47
CA GLY A 63 -4.81 23.77 -6.73
C GLY A 63 -3.46 23.33 -7.30
N LEU A 64 -3.35 22.05 -7.65
CA LEU A 64 -2.17 21.47 -8.31
C LEU A 64 -1.88 22.17 -9.65
N GLN A 65 -2.89 22.27 -10.52
CA GLN A 65 -2.77 22.94 -11.81
C GLN A 65 -2.34 24.40 -11.63
N LYS A 66 -3.01 25.15 -10.74
CA LYS A 66 -2.65 26.54 -10.44
C LYS A 66 -1.19 26.65 -10.00
N LYS A 67 -0.71 25.75 -9.14
CA LYS A 67 0.66 25.80 -8.62
C LYS A 67 1.70 25.44 -9.67
N LEU A 68 1.41 24.49 -10.55
CA LEU A 68 2.26 24.18 -11.70
C LEU A 68 2.40 25.38 -12.63
N LEU A 69 1.29 26.05 -12.97
CA LEU A 69 1.36 27.24 -13.83
C LEU A 69 2.12 28.39 -13.16
N GLU A 70 1.87 28.64 -11.88
CA GLU A 70 2.61 29.64 -11.10
C GLU A 70 4.12 29.37 -11.10
N PHE A 71 4.54 28.10 -10.96
CA PHE A 71 5.95 27.71 -10.96
C PHE A 71 6.56 27.70 -12.36
N ASN A 72 5.78 27.44 -13.39
CA ASN A 72 6.23 27.55 -14.78
C ASN A 72 6.71 28.98 -15.11
N ASP A 73 6.07 30.00 -14.54
CA ASP A 73 6.50 31.39 -14.71
C ASP A 73 7.77 31.75 -13.92
N GLN A 74 8.21 30.87 -13.01
CA GLN A 74 9.35 31.08 -12.12
C GLN A 74 10.58 30.23 -12.48
N VAL A 75 10.46 29.28 -13.41
CA VAL A 75 11.61 28.50 -13.90
C VAL A 75 12.32 29.25 -15.01
N ASP A 76 13.61 28.95 -15.18
CA ASP A 76 14.41 29.50 -16.28
C ASP A 76 13.83 29.12 -17.64
N GLU A 77 14.08 29.96 -18.66
CA GLU A 77 13.53 29.78 -20.02
C GLU A 77 13.87 28.41 -20.64
N ALA A 78 14.97 27.76 -20.23
CA ALA A 78 15.32 26.41 -20.68
C ALA A 78 14.35 25.32 -20.16
N ASN A 79 13.73 25.53 -19.00
CA ASN A 79 12.82 24.60 -18.33
C ASN A 79 11.35 25.01 -18.42
N LYS A 80 11.08 26.21 -18.95
CA LYS A 80 9.75 26.80 -19.06
C LYS A 80 8.94 26.13 -20.16
N LEU A 81 7.71 25.79 -19.84
CA LEU A 81 6.74 25.26 -20.80
C LEU A 81 6.22 26.40 -21.68
N ASN A 82 6.26 26.18 -22.99
CA ASN A 82 5.66 27.08 -23.97
C ASN A 82 4.11 26.96 -23.97
N PRO A 83 3.36 27.85 -24.65
CA PRO A 83 1.89 27.85 -24.60
C PRO A 83 1.23 26.53 -25.03
N MET A 84 1.84 25.80 -25.98
CA MET A 84 1.33 24.51 -26.44
C MET A 84 1.59 23.41 -25.39
N GLU A 85 2.78 23.40 -24.79
CA GLU A 85 3.15 22.47 -23.72
C GLU A 85 2.28 22.69 -22.46
N VAL A 86 1.95 23.95 -22.14
CA VAL A 86 0.98 24.29 -21.08
C VAL A 86 -0.39 23.70 -21.37
N THR A 87 -0.86 23.76 -22.62
CA THR A 87 -2.14 23.16 -23.01
C THR A 87 -2.11 21.64 -22.81
N HIS A 88 -1.02 20.97 -23.20
CA HIS A 88 -0.86 19.52 -22.98
C HIS A 88 -0.82 19.15 -21.49
N LEU A 89 -0.20 19.98 -20.64
CA LEU A 89 -0.21 19.78 -19.19
C LEU A 89 -1.64 19.86 -18.63
N ILE A 90 -2.41 20.87 -19.04
CA ILE A 90 -3.80 21.05 -18.60
C ILE A 90 -4.67 19.88 -19.05
N ASP A 91 -4.53 19.42 -20.30
CA ASP A 91 -5.23 18.25 -20.81
C ASP A 91 -4.89 16.98 -20.01
N ALA A 92 -3.60 16.78 -19.68
CA ALA A 92 -3.15 15.66 -18.86
C ALA A 92 -3.77 15.66 -17.46
N ILE A 93 -3.78 16.83 -16.81
CA ILE A 93 -4.41 16.99 -15.49
C ILE A 93 -5.92 16.79 -15.59
N GLY A 94 -6.57 17.30 -16.64
CA GLY A 94 -7.99 17.09 -16.91
C GLY A 94 -8.35 15.60 -17.03
N LYS A 95 -7.52 14.82 -17.72
CA LYS A 95 -7.69 13.36 -17.83
C LYS A 95 -7.58 12.66 -16.48
N LEU A 96 -6.59 13.03 -15.65
CA LEU A 96 -6.49 12.49 -14.29
C LEU A 96 -7.73 12.79 -13.43
N LYS A 97 -8.37 13.96 -13.60
CA LYS A 97 -9.63 14.29 -12.92
C LYS A 97 -10.79 13.38 -13.34
N LEU A 98 -10.82 12.96 -14.61
CA LEU A 98 -11.87 12.10 -15.17
C LEU A 98 -11.71 10.62 -14.74
N GLY A 99 -10.50 10.21 -14.34
CA GLY A 99 -10.23 8.89 -13.78
C GLY A 99 -9.47 7.94 -14.72
N VAL A 100 -9.52 6.65 -14.40
CA VAL A 100 -8.59 5.63 -14.96
C VAL A 100 -8.87 5.16 -16.39
N SER A 101 -9.98 5.61 -16.99
CA SER A 101 -10.41 5.18 -18.33
C SER A 101 -9.90 6.09 -19.45
N THR A 102 -9.18 7.15 -19.13
CA THR A 102 -8.69 8.11 -20.12
C THR A 102 -7.32 7.70 -20.69
N GLU A 103 -7.17 7.83 -22.00
CA GLU A 103 -5.87 7.61 -22.64
C GLU A 103 -5.03 8.89 -22.69
N PHE A 104 -3.72 8.74 -22.48
CA PHE A 104 -2.76 9.84 -22.54
C PHE A 104 -2.00 9.85 -23.85
N ARG A 105 -1.95 11.02 -24.50
CA ARG A 105 -1.17 11.26 -25.72
C ARG A 105 0.32 11.29 -25.39
N THR A 106 1.17 11.00 -26.38
CA THR A 106 2.63 11.05 -26.22
C THR A 106 3.11 12.43 -25.76
N CYS A 107 2.56 13.51 -26.32
CA CYS A 107 2.93 14.86 -25.92
C CYS A 107 2.61 15.17 -24.44
N GLU A 108 1.47 14.70 -23.93
CA GLU A 108 1.09 14.85 -22.51
C GLU A 108 2.06 14.10 -21.60
N LYS A 109 2.40 12.86 -21.98
CA LYS A 109 3.38 12.02 -21.29
C LYS A 109 4.77 12.67 -21.26
N GLU A 110 5.18 13.28 -22.37
CA GLU A 110 6.45 13.98 -22.50
C GLU A 110 6.53 15.19 -21.56
N ILE A 111 5.46 15.99 -21.47
CA ILE A 111 5.46 17.12 -20.53
C ILE A 111 5.62 16.62 -19.09
N VAL A 112 4.80 15.64 -18.69
CA VAL A 112 4.73 15.19 -17.30
C VAL A 112 6.02 14.52 -16.85
N PHE A 113 6.59 13.62 -17.66
CA PHE A 113 7.66 12.72 -17.20
C PHE A 113 9.04 13.06 -17.75
N VAL A 114 9.13 13.94 -18.75
CA VAL A 114 10.41 14.38 -19.33
C VAL A 114 10.66 15.83 -19.00
N LYS A 115 9.75 16.75 -19.34
CA LYS A 115 9.98 18.20 -19.12
C LYS A 115 9.92 18.60 -17.65
N LEU A 116 8.83 18.26 -16.96
CA LEU A 116 8.67 18.61 -15.54
C LEU A 116 9.70 17.94 -14.62
N LYS A 117 10.29 16.83 -15.08
CA LYS A 117 11.34 16.11 -14.34
C LYS A 117 12.60 16.95 -14.13
N GLU A 118 12.90 17.84 -15.06
CA GLU A 118 14.12 18.68 -15.07
C GLU A 118 13.93 19.99 -14.31
N TRP A 119 12.76 20.22 -13.69
CA TRP A 119 12.51 21.41 -12.90
C TRP A 119 13.43 21.47 -11.67
N PRO A 120 13.82 22.69 -11.25
CA PRO A 120 14.65 22.87 -10.07
C PRO A 120 13.94 22.36 -8.82
N LYS A 121 14.74 21.87 -7.88
CA LYS A 121 14.30 21.17 -6.68
C LYS A 121 13.20 21.92 -5.90
N ASP A 122 13.32 23.23 -5.76
CA ASP A 122 12.36 24.08 -5.04
C ASP A 122 11.00 24.21 -5.75
N LYS A 123 10.91 23.79 -7.02
CA LYS A 123 9.67 23.72 -7.82
C LYS A 123 9.13 22.31 -8.00
N MET A 124 9.80 21.29 -7.46
CA MET A 124 9.41 19.89 -7.66
C MET A 124 8.20 19.45 -6.85
N PHE A 125 7.81 20.15 -5.78
CA PHE A 125 6.66 19.74 -4.95
C PHE A 125 5.38 19.47 -5.76
N PRO A 126 4.86 20.40 -6.58
CA PRO A 126 3.68 20.13 -7.39
C PRO A 126 3.95 19.08 -8.50
N VAL A 127 5.18 18.94 -8.99
CA VAL A 127 5.52 17.89 -9.97
C VAL A 127 5.39 16.50 -9.34
N ILE A 128 5.90 16.32 -8.11
CA ILE A 128 5.78 15.04 -7.39
C ILE A 128 4.33 14.75 -7.03
N ASP A 129 3.53 15.77 -6.67
CA ASP A 129 2.11 15.56 -6.39
C ASP A 129 1.32 15.16 -7.64
N LEU A 130 1.70 15.70 -8.82
CA LEU A 130 1.19 15.25 -10.12
C LEU A 130 1.61 13.81 -10.42
N TRP A 131 2.88 13.46 -10.23
CA TRP A 131 3.35 12.08 -10.45
C TRP A 131 2.68 11.08 -9.50
N ARG A 132 2.42 11.48 -8.25
CA ARG A 132 1.66 10.67 -7.29
C ARG A 132 0.24 10.39 -7.79
N ALA A 133 -0.41 11.37 -8.43
CA ALA A 133 -1.69 11.20 -9.09
C ALA A 133 -1.59 10.23 -10.28
N PHE A 134 -0.55 10.36 -11.10
CA PHE A 134 -0.30 9.44 -12.21
C PHE A 134 -0.09 7.99 -11.77
N LEU A 135 0.54 7.73 -10.62
CA LEU A 135 0.68 6.37 -10.09
C LEU A 135 -0.66 5.70 -9.76
N ALA A 136 -1.74 6.46 -9.60
CA ALA A 136 -3.10 5.93 -9.48
C ALA A 136 -3.78 5.62 -10.83
N HIS A 137 -3.12 5.94 -11.95
CA HIS A 137 -3.58 5.64 -13.30
C HIS A 137 -2.77 4.46 -13.90
N PRO A 138 -3.39 3.50 -14.62
CA PRO A 138 -2.70 2.30 -15.13
C PRO A 138 -1.55 2.62 -16.08
N VAL A 139 -1.64 3.75 -16.79
CA VAL A 139 -0.59 4.27 -17.68
C VAL A 139 0.77 4.46 -16.98
N SER A 140 0.79 4.63 -15.66
CA SER A 140 2.05 4.73 -14.92
C SER A 140 2.94 3.51 -15.13
N SER A 141 2.36 2.32 -15.34
CA SER A 141 3.10 1.08 -15.59
C SER A 141 4.01 1.15 -16.81
N ASP A 142 3.75 2.06 -17.75
CA ASP A 142 4.60 2.29 -18.91
C ASP A 142 6.02 2.78 -18.55
N TYR A 143 6.18 3.40 -17.37
CA TYR A 143 7.45 3.96 -16.90
C TYR A 143 8.24 3.02 -15.98
N PHE A 144 7.61 1.91 -15.58
CA PHE A 144 8.21 0.91 -14.69
C PHE A 144 8.40 -0.45 -15.38
N LYS A 145 7.94 -0.59 -16.63
CA LYS A 145 8.33 -1.67 -17.53
C LYS A 145 9.70 -1.38 -18.15
N GLY A 146 10.45 -2.41 -18.50
CA GLY A 146 11.77 -2.28 -19.14
C GLY A 146 12.94 -2.66 -18.24
N SER A 147 14.15 -2.37 -18.70
CA SER A 147 15.41 -2.74 -18.03
C SER A 147 15.74 -1.82 -16.86
N ASP A 148 15.47 -0.52 -16.99
CA ASP A 148 15.70 0.47 -15.93
C ASP A 148 14.62 0.39 -14.84
N ARG A 149 13.40 -0.07 -15.18
CA ARG A 149 12.26 -0.22 -14.26
C ARG A 149 12.01 1.05 -13.43
N GLY A 150 12.03 2.22 -14.08
CA GLY A 150 11.78 3.50 -13.41
C GLY A 150 12.82 3.91 -12.37
N THR A 151 14.05 3.35 -12.43
CA THR A 151 15.13 3.65 -11.47
C THR A 151 15.39 5.14 -11.33
N ALA A 152 15.35 5.89 -12.44
CA ALA A 152 15.58 7.33 -12.42
C ALA A 152 14.53 8.07 -11.57
N PHE A 153 13.25 7.75 -11.72
CA PHE A 153 12.17 8.36 -10.94
C PHE A 153 12.25 7.98 -9.46
N ILE A 154 12.46 6.69 -9.15
CA ILE A 154 12.59 6.23 -7.76
C ILE A 154 13.78 6.92 -7.08
N THR A 155 14.92 7.01 -7.76
CA THR A 155 16.12 7.67 -7.23
C THR A 155 15.86 9.15 -6.98
N GLN A 156 15.32 9.86 -7.96
CA GLN A 156 15.03 11.29 -7.82
C GLN A 156 14.06 11.56 -6.66
N VAL A 157 13.00 10.76 -6.51
CA VAL A 157 12.03 10.95 -5.42
C VAL A 157 12.62 10.64 -4.05
N LEU A 158 13.50 9.63 -3.95
CA LEU A 158 14.25 9.35 -2.72
C LEU A 158 15.18 10.51 -2.35
N ASP A 159 15.89 11.07 -3.33
CA ASP A 159 16.77 12.23 -3.11
C ASP A 159 15.95 13.45 -2.66
N LEU A 160 14.79 13.70 -3.30
CA LEU A 160 13.88 14.78 -2.90
C LEU A 160 13.32 14.58 -1.48
N LEU A 161 12.96 13.35 -1.09
CA LEU A 161 12.55 13.02 0.27
C LEU A 161 13.66 13.34 1.29
N ALA A 162 14.90 12.91 1.02
CA ALA A 162 16.03 13.16 1.91
C ALA A 162 16.36 14.65 2.05
N SER A 163 16.00 15.42 1.04
CA SER A 163 16.36 16.82 0.93
C SER A 163 15.35 17.79 1.56
N ASP A 164 14.14 17.33 1.87
CA ASP A 164 13.08 18.06 2.57
C ASP A 164 12.24 17.11 3.46
N PRO A 165 12.87 16.38 4.40
CA PRO A 165 12.21 15.29 5.12
C PRO A 165 11.08 15.78 6.05
N ALA A 166 11.03 17.07 6.36
CA ALA A 166 10.02 17.69 7.22
C ALA A 166 9.16 18.74 6.48
N GLY A 167 9.23 18.82 5.15
CA GLY A 167 8.41 19.75 4.39
C GLY A 167 7.37 19.06 3.51
N ALA A 168 6.76 19.86 2.64
CA ALA A 168 5.70 19.40 1.75
C ALA A 168 6.25 18.48 0.66
N LEU A 169 7.47 18.75 0.18
CA LEU A 169 8.14 17.91 -0.83
C LEU A 169 8.43 16.53 -0.26
N GLY A 170 8.98 16.43 0.95
CA GLY A 170 9.19 15.13 1.59
C GLY A 170 7.90 14.35 1.82
N GLN A 171 6.81 15.03 2.22
CA GLN A 171 5.52 14.37 2.37
C GLN A 171 5.01 13.79 1.05
N CYS A 172 4.95 14.57 -0.04
CA CYS A 172 4.49 14.07 -1.34
C CYS A 172 5.43 13.02 -1.91
N SER A 173 6.75 13.12 -1.68
CA SER A 173 7.72 12.08 -2.06
C SER A 173 7.45 10.76 -1.35
N ALA A 174 7.24 10.75 -0.03
CA ALA A 174 6.92 9.52 0.70
C ALA A 174 5.58 8.91 0.24
N GLN A 175 4.58 9.74 -0.04
CA GLN A 175 3.29 9.29 -0.57
C GLN A 175 3.40 8.75 -2.01
N TYR A 176 4.23 9.35 -2.85
CA TYR A 176 4.56 8.82 -4.18
C TYR A 176 5.17 7.42 -4.07
N LEU A 177 6.15 7.23 -3.18
CA LEU A 177 6.80 5.93 -2.97
C LEU A 177 5.79 4.87 -2.50
N ALA A 178 4.82 5.24 -1.66
CA ALA A 178 3.74 4.33 -1.24
C ALA A 178 2.83 3.95 -2.41
N ASN A 179 2.54 4.89 -3.33
CA ASN A 179 1.71 4.64 -4.51
C ASN A 179 2.38 3.74 -5.57
N LEU A 180 3.70 3.54 -5.51
CA LEU A 180 4.37 2.57 -6.41
C LEU A 180 3.79 1.16 -6.27
N PHE A 181 3.12 0.84 -5.18
CA PHE A 181 2.60 -0.49 -4.91
C PHE A 181 1.16 -0.72 -5.40
N ILE A 182 0.52 0.29 -6.02
CA ILE A 182 -0.84 0.21 -6.56
C ILE A 182 -0.91 -0.84 -7.68
N TYR A 183 -0.03 -0.74 -8.68
CA TYR A 183 -0.01 -1.64 -9.83
C TYR A 183 1.15 -2.63 -9.74
N GLN A 184 0.92 -3.85 -10.19
CA GLN A 184 1.89 -4.96 -10.08
C GLN A 184 3.25 -4.64 -10.71
N THR A 185 3.27 -4.03 -11.90
CA THR A 185 4.50 -3.65 -12.60
C THR A 185 5.35 -2.68 -11.76
N ASN A 186 4.71 -1.64 -11.23
CA ASN A 186 5.36 -0.63 -10.40
C ASN A 186 5.84 -1.26 -9.08
N ARG A 187 5.04 -2.18 -8.52
CA ARG A 187 5.35 -2.91 -7.29
C ARG A 187 6.62 -3.75 -7.43
N TYR A 188 6.75 -4.49 -8.54
CA TYR A 188 7.99 -5.22 -8.85
C TYR A 188 9.19 -4.30 -9.05
N ALA A 189 9.00 -3.18 -9.76
CA ALA A 189 10.06 -2.19 -9.93
C ALA A 189 10.53 -1.60 -8.59
N ALA A 190 9.60 -1.25 -7.71
CA ALA A 190 9.88 -0.78 -6.35
C ALA A 190 10.64 -1.84 -5.54
N PHE A 191 10.16 -3.09 -5.53
CA PHE A 191 10.77 -4.17 -4.77
C PHE A 191 12.15 -4.59 -5.28
N ASP A 192 12.44 -4.39 -6.57
CA ASP A 192 13.78 -4.56 -7.12
C ASP A 192 14.79 -3.51 -6.56
N LYS A 193 14.28 -2.42 -5.96
CA LYS A 193 15.06 -1.33 -5.34
C LYS A 193 14.80 -1.25 -3.83
N LYS A 194 14.37 -2.36 -3.23
CA LYS A 194 13.87 -2.46 -1.85
C LYS A 194 14.86 -1.96 -0.79
N GLU A 195 16.18 -2.09 -1.01
CA GLU A 195 17.21 -1.59 -0.10
C GLU A 195 17.33 -0.05 -0.14
N ARG A 196 17.14 0.55 -1.32
CA ARG A 196 17.10 2.02 -1.46
C ARG A 196 15.81 2.59 -0.88
N LEU A 197 14.69 1.91 -1.12
CA LEU A 197 13.41 2.27 -0.51
C LEU A 197 13.46 2.20 1.02
N LEU A 198 14.09 1.15 1.59
CA LEU A 198 14.20 1.02 3.03
C LEU A 198 14.99 2.17 3.67
N ARG A 199 16.06 2.65 3.03
CA ARG A 199 16.78 3.87 3.46
C ARG A 199 15.92 5.14 3.38
N GLY A 200 15.08 5.24 2.34
CA GLY A 200 14.07 6.30 2.24
C GLY A 200 13.03 6.23 3.35
N VAL A 201 12.61 5.02 3.73
CA VAL A 201 11.71 4.80 4.88
C VAL A 201 12.34 5.27 6.17
N GLU A 202 13.60 4.91 6.46
CA GLU A 202 14.31 5.38 7.66
C GLU A 202 14.33 6.91 7.73
N THR A 203 14.60 7.56 6.58
CA THR A 203 14.57 9.03 6.45
C THR A 203 13.18 9.61 6.75
N ALA A 204 12.12 9.00 6.21
CA ALA A 204 10.75 9.44 6.46
C ALA A 204 10.31 9.24 7.92
N LEU A 205 10.69 8.11 8.54
CA LEU A 205 10.38 7.79 9.93
C LEU A 205 11.14 8.68 10.93
N ALA A 206 12.31 9.18 10.56
CA ALA A 206 13.08 10.15 11.33
C ALA A 206 12.55 11.61 11.23
N SER A 207 11.60 11.88 10.32
CA SER A 207 10.99 13.20 10.16
C SER A 207 10.33 13.69 11.45
N SER A 208 10.34 15.01 11.69
CA SER A 208 9.53 15.61 12.76
C SER A 208 8.04 15.68 12.41
N ARG A 209 7.64 15.46 11.15
CA ARG A 209 6.25 15.55 10.70
C ARG A 209 5.54 14.21 10.70
N LYS A 210 4.45 14.12 11.46
CA LYS A 210 3.56 12.94 11.52
C LYS A 210 3.15 12.41 10.14
N GLN A 211 2.83 13.31 9.20
CA GLN A 211 2.35 12.93 7.87
C GLN A 211 3.44 12.23 7.03
N VAL A 212 4.70 12.63 7.21
CA VAL A 212 5.84 11.99 6.53
C VAL A 212 6.11 10.63 7.16
N LYS A 213 6.09 10.53 8.49
CA LYS A 213 6.23 9.26 9.22
C LYS A 213 5.16 8.25 8.79
N VAL A 214 3.90 8.68 8.72
CA VAL A 214 2.76 7.83 8.31
C VAL A 214 2.92 7.32 6.87
N ALA A 215 3.36 8.18 5.94
CA ALA A 215 3.65 7.77 4.57
C ALA A 215 4.86 6.82 4.50
N GLY A 216 5.94 7.09 5.24
CA GLY A 216 7.10 6.21 5.35
C GLY A 216 6.74 4.82 5.90
N ALA A 217 5.95 4.77 6.97
CA ALA A 217 5.46 3.51 7.54
C ALA A 217 4.54 2.75 6.57
N SER A 218 3.82 3.46 5.69
CA SER A 218 3.03 2.84 4.62
C SER A 218 3.92 2.18 3.58
N VAL A 219 5.04 2.80 3.19
CA VAL A 219 6.04 2.18 2.32
C VAL A 219 6.65 0.93 2.98
N LEU A 220 6.97 1.00 4.27
CA LEU A 220 7.49 -0.14 5.04
C LEU A 220 6.51 -1.32 5.05
N LEU A 221 5.23 -1.05 5.31
CA LEU A 221 4.16 -2.05 5.25
C LEU A 221 4.05 -2.64 3.85
N ASN A 222 4.06 -1.81 2.81
CA ASN A 222 3.97 -2.29 1.44
C ASN A 222 5.15 -3.19 1.03
N LEU A 223 6.37 -2.87 1.48
CA LEU A 223 7.55 -3.73 1.31
C LEU A 223 7.37 -5.07 2.04
N ALA A 224 6.80 -5.06 3.25
CA ALA A 224 6.48 -6.27 4.00
C ALA A 224 5.44 -7.15 3.29
N ILE A 225 4.39 -6.55 2.70
CA ILE A 225 3.37 -7.27 1.94
C ILE A 225 3.99 -7.94 0.71
N VAL A 226 4.79 -7.21 -0.08
CA VAL A 226 5.47 -7.81 -1.25
C VAL A 226 6.40 -8.93 -0.85
N LEU A 227 7.13 -8.76 0.26
CA LEU A 227 7.98 -9.82 0.80
C LEU A 227 7.14 -11.03 1.22
N HIS A 228 5.98 -10.83 1.84
CA HIS A 228 5.04 -11.89 2.20
C HIS A 228 4.47 -12.63 0.99
N GLU A 229 4.21 -11.92 -0.10
CA GLU A 229 3.75 -12.50 -1.37
C GLU A 229 4.90 -13.17 -2.15
N SER A 230 6.17 -12.99 -1.75
CA SER A 230 7.32 -13.58 -2.44
C SER A 230 7.39 -15.10 -2.28
N THR A 231 8.15 -15.75 -3.17
CA THR A 231 8.22 -17.21 -3.32
C THR A 231 8.43 -17.94 -2.00
N THR A 232 7.74 -19.07 -1.84
CA THR A 232 7.85 -19.97 -0.68
C THR A 232 8.49 -21.29 -1.14
N PRO A 233 9.54 -21.81 -0.46
CA PRO A 233 10.14 -21.30 0.78
C PRO A 233 10.92 -19.97 0.57
N PRO A 234 11.04 -19.13 1.60
CA PRO A 234 11.78 -17.87 1.51
C PRO A 234 13.23 -18.12 1.07
N LYS A 235 13.70 -17.30 0.13
CA LYS A 235 15.11 -17.34 -0.27
C LYS A 235 15.97 -16.74 0.85
N PRO A 236 17.27 -17.10 1.00
CA PRO A 236 18.09 -16.58 2.11
C PRO A 236 18.13 -15.04 2.21
N TRP A 237 18.15 -14.36 1.06
CA TRP A 237 18.11 -12.89 1.01
C TRP A 237 16.75 -12.30 1.42
N ASP A 238 15.65 -13.06 1.28
CA ASP A 238 14.33 -12.65 1.75
C ASP A 238 14.27 -12.72 3.29
N ALA A 239 14.98 -13.66 3.91
CA ALA A 239 15.11 -13.72 5.38
C ALA A 239 15.94 -12.56 5.94
N SER A 240 17.06 -12.21 5.30
CA SER A 240 17.84 -11.01 5.67
C SER A 240 17.02 -9.73 5.52
N TYR A 241 16.28 -9.60 4.41
CA TYR A 241 15.43 -8.43 4.18
C TYR A 241 14.26 -8.33 5.17
N ALA A 242 13.64 -9.46 5.53
CA ALA A 242 12.66 -9.55 6.60
C ALA A 242 13.21 -9.02 7.94
N ALA A 243 14.44 -9.43 8.29
CA ALA A 243 15.12 -8.97 9.49
C ALA A 243 15.40 -7.46 9.48
N SER A 244 15.68 -6.87 8.31
CA SER A 244 15.86 -5.43 8.13
C SER A 244 14.55 -4.65 8.26
N ILE A 245 13.44 -5.13 7.67
CA ILE A 245 12.11 -4.52 7.85
C ILE A 245 11.73 -4.49 9.34
N VAL A 246 11.89 -5.62 10.04
CA VAL A 246 11.59 -5.72 11.46
C VAL A 246 12.51 -4.80 12.27
N GLY A 247 13.81 -4.72 11.94
CA GLY A 247 14.75 -3.82 12.59
C GLY A 247 14.32 -2.35 12.49
N VAL A 248 14.05 -1.87 11.27
CA VAL A 248 13.60 -0.49 11.02
C VAL A 248 12.29 -0.18 11.75
N ALA A 249 11.34 -1.11 11.74
CA ALA A 249 10.07 -0.95 12.44
C ALA A 249 10.26 -0.86 13.96
N LEU A 250 11.05 -1.76 14.56
CA LEU A 250 11.32 -1.77 16.00
C LEU A 250 12.07 -0.51 16.44
N ASP A 251 13.09 -0.09 15.70
CA ASP A 251 13.86 1.13 15.98
C ASP A 251 12.98 2.38 15.97
N PHE A 252 12.00 2.44 15.06
CA PHE A 252 11.02 3.51 15.03
C PHE A 252 10.07 3.44 16.22
N VAL A 253 9.45 2.29 16.49
CA VAL A 253 8.51 2.10 17.60
C VAL A 253 9.15 2.41 18.96
N ALA A 254 10.43 2.08 19.14
CA ALA A 254 11.16 2.37 20.37
C ALA A 254 11.27 3.88 20.67
N LYS A 255 11.29 4.73 19.63
CA LYS A 255 11.46 6.19 19.69
C LYS A 255 10.15 6.97 19.53
N ALA A 256 9.10 6.30 19.05
CA ALA A 256 7.83 6.93 18.70
C ALA A 256 7.07 7.41 19.95
N GLY A 257 6.42 8.57 19.82
CA GLY A 257 5.55 9.12 20.86
C GLY A 257 4.07 8.79 20.61
N ALA A 258 3.20 9.19 21.53
CA ALA A 258 1.76 8.97 21.41
C ALA A 258 1.13 9.67 20.19
N ASP A 259 1.77 10.69 19.63
CA ASP A 259 1.31 11.40 18.43
C ASP A 259 1.68 10.69 17.13
N ASP A 260 2.51 9.65 17.21
CA ASP A 260 2.94 8.84 16.08
C ASP A 260 2.10 7.56 15.93
N ALA A 261 0.98 7.43 16.66
CA ALA A 261 0.17 6.20 16.73
C ALA A 261 -0.18 5.61 15.35
N ASP A 262 -0.58 6.43 14.39
CA ASP A 262 -0.90 6.01 13.02
C ASP A 262 0.30 5.42 12.26
N ALA A 263 1.50 5.97 12.51
CA ALA A 263 2.74 5.47 11.91
C ALA A 263 3.21 4.20 12.64
N VAL A 264 3.07 4.16 13.97
CA VAL A 264 3.38 2.98 14.79
C VAL A 264 2.52 1.80 14.40
N GLN A 265 1.21 2.01 14.26
CA GLN A 265 0.27 0.98 13.83
C GLN A 265 0.71 0.37 12.49
N ARG A 266 1.08 1.19 11.49
CA ARG A 266 1.57 0.73 10.19
C ARG A 266 2.92 0.00 10.26
N ALA A 267 3.86 0.48 11.08
CA ALA A 267 5.15 -0.19 11.28
C ALA A 267 4.96 -1.57 11.92
N VAL A 268 4.03 -1.70 12.86
CA VAL A 268 3.73 -2.97 13.52
C VAL A 268 2.89 -3.90 12.63
N LEU A 269 2.01 -3.36 11.79
CA LEU A 269 1.40 -4.12 10.69
C LEU A 269 2.47 -4.72 9.78
N ALA A 270 3.56 -3.99 9.48
CA ALA A 270 4.67 -4.51 8.70
C ALA A 270 5.37 -5.68 9.41
N ILE A 271 5.65 -5.56 10.72
CA ILE A 271 6.21 -6.64 11.54
C ILE A 271 5.32 -7.89 11.48
N GLY A 272 4.04 -7.76 11.82
CA GLY A 272 3.14 -8.91 11.85
C GLY A 272 2.86 -9.52 10.47
N THR A 273 3.04 -8.77 9.39
CA THR A 273 2.99 -9.31 8.02
C THR A 273 4.20 -10.20 7.69
N VAL A 274 5.37 -9.88 8.24
CA VAL A 274 6.61 -10.64 8.01
C VAL A 274 6.74 -11.86 8.93
N LEU A 275 6.27 -11.77 10.18
CA LEU A 275 6.46 -12.83 11.19
C LEU A 275 6.08 -14.25 10.74
N PRO A 276 4.94 -14.49 10.03
CA PRO A 276 4.59 -15.82 9.57
C PRO A 276 5.64 -16.48 8.65
N ARG A 277 6.46 -15.69 7.95
CA ARG A 277 7.53 -16.21 7.07
C ARG A 277 8.68 -16.85 7.83
N ASP A 278 8.83 -16.49 9.11
CA ASP A 278 9.93 -16.92 9.96
C ASP A 278 9.58 -18.17 10.78
N TRP A 279 8.34 -18.68 10.66
CA TRP A 279 7.89 -19.87 11.37
C TRP A 279 8.72 -21.11 11.05
N THR A 280 9.18 -21.25 9.80
CA THR A 280 10.05 -22.36 9.39
C THR A 280 11.51 -22.14 9.76
N ASN A 281 11.89 -20.93 10.18
CA ASN A 281 13.26 -20.53 10.48
C ASN A 281 13.49 -20.33 11.99
N GLY A 282 12.72 -21.04 12.82
CA GLY A 282 12.89 -21.01 14.28
C GLY A 282 12.35 -19.76 14.98
N ARG A 283 11.57 -18.91 14.29
CA ARG A 283 10.87 -17.75 14.88
C ARG A 283 11.82 -16.72 15.51
N ALA A 284 13.04 -16.59 14.99
CA ALA A 284 14.03 -15.62 15.43
C ALA A 284 13.50 -14.17 15.44
N LEU A 285 12.67 -13.79 14.46
CA LEU A 285 12.07 -12.46 14.39
C LEU A 285 11.06 -12.20 15.52
N ALA A 286 10.29 -13.23 15.91
CA ALA A 286 9.39 -13.12 17.06
C ALA A 286 10.19 -12.95 18.36
N GLY A 287 11.32 -13.66 18.49
CA GLY A 287 12.30 -13.48 19.57
C GLY A 287 12.80 -12.03 19.67
N ARG A 288 13.29 -11.47 18.56
CA ARG A 288 13.73 -10.07 18.49
C ARG A 288 12.65 -9.07 18.89
N CYS A 289 11.40 -9.30 18.49
CA CYS A 289 10.28 -8.43 18.88
C CYS A 289 10.01 -8.48 20.39
N ARG A 290 10.13 -9.65 21.02
CA ARG A 290 9.99 -9.81 22.48
C ARG A 290 11.15 -9.14 23.22
N GLU A 291 12.38 -9.35 22.77
CA GLU A 291 13.58 -8.73 23.35
C GLU A 291 13.55 -7.20 23.27
N ALA A 292 12.97 -6.65 22.19
CA ALA A 292 12.77 -5.22 22.02
C ALA A 292 11.62 -4.64 22.87
N GLY A 293 10.89 -5.47 23.62
CA GLY A 293 9.76 -5.04 24.45
C GLY A 293 8.58 -4.48 23.64
N LEU A 294 8.33 -5.01 22.44
CA LEU A 294 7.33 -4.45 21.51
C LEU A 294 5.94 -4.34 22.14
N LEU A 295 5.48 -5.37 22.86
CA LEU A 295 4.15 -5.36 23.49
C LEU A 295 4.05 -4.34 24.63
N ASP A 296 5.13 -4.14 25.39
CA ASP A 296 5.18 -3.16 26.47
C ASP A 296 5.16 -1.72 25.93
N LYS A 297 5.74 -1.50 24.74
CA LYS A 297 5.64 -0.21 24.05
C LYS A 297 4.23 0.06 23.54
N LEU A 298 3.53 -0.96 23.05
CA LEU A 298 2.18 -0.81 22.51
C LEU A 298 1.12 -0.62 23.58
N SER A 299 1.28 -1.21 24.78
CA SER A 299 0.32 -1.03 25.88
C SER A 299 0.15 0.44 26.28
N GLY A 300 1.22 1.24 26.20
CA GLY A 300 1.18 2.68 26.49
C GLY A 300 0.39 3.52 25.47
N ILE A 301 0.05 2.96 24.31
CA ILE A 301 -0.71 3.64 23.24
C ILE A 301 -1.87 2.77 22.71
N GLU A 302 -2.27 1.74 23.45
CA GLU A 302 -3.22 0.72 23.01
C GLU A 302 -4.56 1.31 22.59
N ASP A 303 -5.04 2.32 23.31
CA ASP A 303 -6.28 3.06 22.99
C ASP A 303 -6.22 3.77 21.63
N LYS A 304 -5.02 4.14 21.17
CA LYS A 304 -4.82 4.83 19.88
C LYS A 304 -4.58 3.85 18.72
N VAL A 305 -3.89 2.74 18.96
CA VAL A 305 -3.56 1.74 17.91
C VAL A 305 -4.63 0.64 17.77
N GLY A 306 -5.46 0.45 18.79
CA GLY A 306 -6.57 -0.50 18.85
C GLY A 306 -6.24 -1.77 19.67
N ALA A 307 -7.06 -2.09 20.66
CA ALA A 307 -6.86 -3.26 21.53
C ALA A 307 -6.89 -4.60 20.78
N ASN A 308 -7.81 -4.76 19.81
CA ASN A 308 -7.88 -5.98 18.98
C ASN A 308 -6.59 -6.20 18.18
N PHE A 309 -5.98 -5.10 17.71
CA PHE A 309 -4.71 -5.12 16.99
C PHE A 309 -3.55 -5.60 17.87
N VAL A 310 -3.45 -5.09 19.09
CA VAL A 310 -2.43 -5.53 20.06
C VAL A 310 -2.67 -6.99 20.48
N ALA A 311 -3.92 -7.39 20.66
CA ALA A 311 -4.28 -8.76 21.02
C ALA A 311 -3.88 -9.78 19.95
N ASP A 312 -4.12 -9.49 18.67
CA ASP A 312 -3.73 -10.39 17.58
C ASP A 312 -2.21 -10.47 17.40
N LEU A 313 -1.50 -9.35 17.57
CA LEU A 313 -0.04 -9.35 17.57
C LEU A 313 0.52 -10.20 18.73
N ARG A 314 -0.09 -10.12 19.91
CA ARG A 314 0.30 -10.94 21.07
C ARG A 314 0.17 -12.43 20.78
N LYS A 315 -0.92 -12.86 20.12
CA LYS A 315 -1.08 -14.26 19.68
C LYS A 315 0.01 -14.66 18.70
N LEU A 316 0.32 -13.79 17.74
CA LEU A 316 1.33 -14.04 16.71
C LEU A 316 2.75 -14.17 17.29
N LEU A 317 3.08 -13.40 18.32
CA LEU A 317 4.35 -13.47 19.04
C LEU A 317 4.43 -14.64 20.03
N ALA A 318 3.29 -15.18 20.47
CA ALA A 318 3.23 -16.31 21.41
C ALA A 318 3.23 -17.67 20.71
N ALA A 319 2.65 -17.74 19.51
CA ALA A 319 2.67 -18.93 18.67
C ALA A 319 4.10 -19.42 18.43
#